data_AF-A0A1Q4FGU4-F1
#
_entry.id   AF-A0A1Q4FGU4-F1
#
_cell.length_a   1.000
_cell.length_b   1.000
_cell.length_c   1.000
_cell.angle_alpha   90.00
_cell.angle_beta   90.00
_cell.angle_gamma   90.00
#
_symmetry.space_group_name_H-M   'P 1'
#
loop_
_entity.id
_entity.type
_entity.pdbx_description
1 polymer ?
#
loop_
_entity_poly.entity_id
_entity_poly.type
_entity_poly.pdbx_seq_one_letter_code
_entity_poly.pdbx_strand_id
1 'polypeptide(L)'
;MSRHLATASAVLLVLIICPARLAHAQSVYKCTDGAGHIAYQEMSCGAGMREQLIEIEAPPPPPPRTSHSDTRARRAAPPRAARAAPRAAPVLSYECRTRSGVLFYRHDRCPSSIDRSGQIGGRHGGSREQVSAQRIPRLDACRGMRSVARDGREFDDVPSTYERNLGRDPCRKY
;
A
#
# COMPACT_ATOMS: atom_id res chain seq x y z
N MET A 1 41.53 41.91 25.03
CA MET A 1 40.17 41.89 24.45
C MET A 1 39.79 40.49 23.92
N SER A 2 40.20 39.39 24.57
CA SER A 2 40.06 38.03 24.02
C SER A 2 39.19 37.08 24.86
N ARG A 3 38.64 37.55 26.00
CA ARG A 3 37.84 36.71 26.92
C ARG A 3 36.34 36.70 26.58
N HIS A 4 35.83 37.71 25.87
CA HIS A 4 34.40 37.83 25.51
C HIS A 4 34.02 37.06 24.23
N LEU A 5 34.97 36.77 23.33
CA LEU A 5 34.71 35.95 22.13
C LEU A 5 34.56 34.46 22.48
N ALA A 6 35.27 33.97 23.50
CA ALA A 6 35.22 32.57 23.90
C ALA A 6 33.88 32.18 24.54
N THR A 7 33.27 33.08 25.32
CA THR A 7 31.98 32.84 25.98
C THR A 7 30.81 32.89 25.01
N ALA A 8 30.83 33.82 24.03
CA ALA A 8 29.80 33.92 23.01
C ALA A 8 29.74 32.67 22.11
N SER A 9 30.90 32.10 21.77
CA SER A 9 30.99 30.90 20.93
C SER A 9 30.51 29.63 21.66
N ALA A 10 30.79 29.52 22.96
CA ALA A 10 30.32 28.39 23.78
C ALA A 10 28.80 28.38 23.96
N VAL A 11 28.17 29.55 24.17
CA VAL A 11 26.70 29.66 24.33
C VAL A 11 25.98 29.34 23.02
N LEU A 12 26.52 29.78 21.89
CA LEU A 12 25.95 29.49 20.56
C LEU A 12 26.02 27.99 20.23
N LEU A 13 27.10 27.31 20.62
CA LEU A 13 27.23 25.86 20.41
C LEU A 13 26.22 25.07 21.26
N VAL A 14 25.96 25.49 22.50
CA VAL A 14 24.97 24.85 23.39
C VAL A 14 23.53 25.01 22.88
N LEU A 15 23.20 26.18 22.30
CA LEU A 15 21.88 26.42 21.71
C LEU A 15 21.65 25.64 20.40
N ILE A 16 22.70 25.33 19.64
CA ILE A 16 22.60 24.59 18.37
C ILE A 16 22.52 23.07 18.57
N ILE A 17 23.05 22.53 19.68
CA ILE A 17 23.10 21.08 19.93
C ILE A 17 21.78 20.50 20.48
N CYS A 18 20.79 21.34 20.86
CA CYS A 18 19.60 20.88 21.58
C CYS A 18 18.21 21.14 20.93
N PRO A 19 17.94 20.75 19.67
CA PRO A 19 16.56 20.59 19.22
C PRO A 19 16.30 19.16 18.79
N ALA A 20 16.47 18.17 19.67
CA ALA A 20 16.29 16.78 19.25
C ALA A 20 15.69 15.84 20.29
N ARG A 21 14.86 16.28 21.25
CA ARG A 21 13.98 15.37 22.02
C ARG A 21 12.74 16.08 22.58
N LEU A 22 11.72 16.27 21.75
CA LEU A 22 10.36 16.50 22.25
C LEU A 22 9.40 15.60 21.48
N ALA A 23 9.47 14.30 21.75
CA ALA A 23 8.32 13.43 21.58
C ALA A 23 7.37 13.77 22.73
N HIS A 24 6.46 14.72 22.51
CA HIS A 24 5.47 15.06 23.51
C HIS A 24 4.51 13.89 23.67
N ALA A 25 4.53 13.23 24.84
CA ALA A 25 3.40 12.43 25.28
C ALA A 25 2.15 13.32 25.21
N GLN A 26 1.13 12.88 24.48
CA GLN A 26 -0.12 13.64 24.30
C GLN A 26 -1.18 13.02 25.20
N SER A 27 -1.97 13.85 25.87
CA SER A 27 -3.14 13.39 26.61
C SER A 27 -4.40 13.74 25.83
N VAL A 28 -5.39 12.84 25.86
CA VAL A 28 -6.72 13.06 25.29
C VAL A 28 -7.79 12.72 26.31
N TYR A 29 -8.89 13.46 26.29
CA TYR A 29 -10.05 13.22 27.13
C TYR A 29 -11.03 12.31 26.40
N LYS A 30 -11.38 11.20 27.03
CA LYS A 30 -12.50 10.35 26.63
C LYS A 30 -13.75 10.85 27.35
N CYS A 31 -14.70 11.34 26.59
CA CYS A 31 -15.98 11.84 27.06
C CYS A 31 -17.06 10.82 26.79
N THR A 32 -17.80 10.42 27.83
CA THR A 32 -18.96 9.53 27.71
C THR A 32 -20.22 10.27 28.14
N ASP A 33 -21.23 10.35 27.29
CA ASP A 33 -22.50 11.01 27.62
C ASP A 33 -23.46 10.07 28.40
N GLY A 34 -24.60 10.60 28.83
CA GLY A 34 -25.63 9.82 29.55
C GLY A 34 -26.33 8.75 28.71
N ALA A 35 -26.22 8.81 27.38
CA ALA A 35 -26.73 7.79 26.45
C ALA A 35 -25.68 6.71 26.13
N GLY A 36 -24.44 6.88 26.58
CA GLY A 36 -23.33 5.96 26.35
C GLY A 36 -22.52 6.24 25.07
N HIS A 37 -22.71 7.38 24.38
CA HIS A 37 -21.87 7.76 23.26
C HIS A 37 -20.48 8.18 23.74
N ILE A 38 -19.46 7.83 22.98
CA ILE A 38 -18.05 8.07 23.31
C ILE A 38 -17.42 8.99 22.27
N ALA A 39 -16.78 10.06 22.74
CA ALA A 39 -15.94 10.96 21.94
C ALA A 39 -14.55 11.11 22.57
N TYR A 40 -13.53 11.35 21.75
CA TYR A 40 -12.17 11.65 22.19
C TYR A 40 -11.79 13.05 21.72
N GLN A 41 -11.27 13.88 22.61
CA GLN A 41 -10.97 15.30 22.35
C GLN A 41 -9.78 15.79 23.16
N GLU A 42 -9.13 16.86 22.69
CA GLU A 42 -7.98 17.47 23.36
C GLU A 42 -8.39 18.38 24.54
N MET A 43 -9.63 18.89 24.52
CA MET A 43 -10.20 19.74 25.57
C MET A 43 -11.01 18.92 26.57
N SER A 44 -11.17 19.42 27.80
CA SER A 44 -11.98 18.78 28.83
C SER A 44 -13.43 18.52 28.36
N CYS A 45 -14.07 17.53 28.96
CA CYS A 45 -15.42 17.14 28.56
C CYS A 45 -16.47 18.21 28.84
N GLY A 46 -17.56 18.21 28.06
CA GLY A 46 -18.71 19.08 28.31
C GLY A 46 -19.43 18.77 29.63
N ALA A 47 -20.13 19.75 30.18
CA ALA A 47 -20.88 19.58 31.42
C ALA A 47 -21.88 18.42 31.33
N GLY A 48 -21.91 17.56 32.35
CA GLY A 48 -22.78 16.37 32.40
C GLY A 48 -22.23 15.13 31.70
N MET A 49 -21.03 15.20 31.12
CA MET A 49 -20.33 14.03 30.58
C MET A 49 -19.37 13.42 31.62
N ARG A 50 -19.16 12.11 31.53
CA ARG A 50 -18.12 11.42 32.28
C ARG A 50 -16.78 11.59 31.55
N GLU A 51 -15.82 12.18 32.25
CA GLU A 51 -14.46 12.41 31.75
C GLU A 51 -13.51 11.29 32.18
N GLN A 52 -12.64 10.87 31.26
CA GLN A 52 -11.51 10.00 31.53
C GLN A 52 -10.29 10.53 30.77
N LEU A 53 -9.24 10.93 31.50
CA LEU A 53 -7.96 11.31 30.90
C LEU A 53 -7.20 10.07 30.44
N ILE A 54 -6.75 10.08 29.19
CA ILE A 54 -5.94 9.02 28.59
C ILE A 54 -4.59 9.62 28.22
N GLU A 55 -3.55 9.13 28.86
CA GLU A 55 -2.17 9.45 28.51
C GLU A 55 -1.72 8.54 27.36
N ILE A 56 -1.30 9.13 26.24
CA ILE A 56 -0.76 8.41 25.09
C ILE A 56 0.76 8.39 25.23
N GLU A 57 1.31 7.19 25.36
CA GLU A 57 2.76 6.98 25.38
C GLU A 57 3.38 7.42 24.05
N ALA A 58 4.57 8.02 24.12
CA ALA A 58 5.31 8.41 22.93
C ALA A 58 5.61 7.18 22.04
N PRO A 59 5.55 7.32 20.70
CA PRO A 59 5.91 6.22 19.83
C PRO A 59 7.38 5.82 20.07
N PRO A 60 7.71 4.51 19.98
CA PRO A 60 9.08 4.07 20.12
C PRO A 60 9.97 4.71 19.04
N PRO A 61 11.27 4.94 19.33
CA PRO A 61 12.17 5.53 18.37
C PRO A 61 12.26 4.66 17.10
N PRO A 62 12.37 5.27 15.91
CA PRO A 62 12.54 4.50 14.68
C PRO A 62 13.80 3.64 14.78
N PRO A 63 13.80 2.41 14.21
CA PRO A 63 14.98 1.56 14.23
C PRO A 63 16.15 2.25 13.51
N PRO A 64 17.40 1.99 13.92
CA PRO A 64 18.56 2.52 13.24
C PRO A 64 18.54 2.08 11.77
N ARG A 65 18.72 3.02 10.85
CA ARG A 65 18.90 2.71 9.44
C ARG A 65 20.18 1.90 9.31
N THR A 66 20.09 0.63 8.98
CA THR A 66 21.27 -0.13 8.53
C THR A 66 21.71 0.49 7.21
N SER A 67 22.82 1.20 7.22
CA SER A 67 23.56 1.52 6.00
C SER A 67 23.95 0.19 5.37
N HIS A 68 23.16 -0.27 4.40
CA HIS A 68 23.68 -1.22 3.42
C HIS A 68 24.73 -0.42 2.64
N SER A 69 25.96 -0.43 3.14
CA SER A 69 27.10 -0.10 2.32
C SER A 69 27.09 -1.12 1.19
N ASP A 70 26.59 -0.70 0.03
CA ASP A 70 26.91 -1.26 -1.27
C ASP A 70 28.41 -1.07 -1.50
N THR A 71 29.24 -1.68 -0.66
CA THR A 71 30.63 -1.92 -0.98
C THR A 71 30.65 -3.14 -1.89
N ARG A 72 30.09 -2.97 -3.09
CA ARG A 72 30.51 -3.78 -4.23
C ARG A 72 31.91 -3.30 -4.59
N ALA A 73 32.90 -3.69 -3.78
CA ALA A 73 34.28 -3.69 -4.19
C ALA A 73 34.34 -4.58 -5.43
N ARG A 74 34.39 -3.93 -6.59
CA ARG A 74 34.48 -4.57 -7.89
C ARG A 74 35.91 -5.10 -8.01
N ARG A 75 36.17 -6.23 -7.33
CA ARG A 75 37.35 -7.05 -7.64
C ARG A 75 37.10 -7.57 -9.06
N ALA A 76 37.84 -7.06 -10.03
CA ALA A 76 37.81 -7.57 -11.39
C ALA A 76 38.35 -9.00 -11.38
N ALA A 77 37.45 -9.97 -11.21
CA ALA A 77 37.73 -11.35 -11.52
C ALA A 77 37.94 -11.45 -13.05
N PRO A 78 38.85 -12.34 -13.53
CA PRO A 78 38.98 -12.61 -14.95
C PRO A 78 37.60 -12.99 -15.53
N PRO A 79 37.31 -12.69 -16.80
CA PRO A 79 36.01 -12.95 -17.41
C PRO A 79 35.77 -14.46 -17.45
N ARG A 80 35.17 -14.98 -16.38
CA ARG A 80 34.56 -16.30 -16.39
C ARG A 80 33.36 -16.16 -17.29
N ALA A 81 33.39 -16.80 -18.45
CA ALA A 81 32.27 -16.83 -19.39
C ALA A 81 30.99 -17.10 -18.60
N ALA A 82 30.16 -16.06 -18.46
CA ALA A 82 28.92 -16.17 -17.74
C ALA A 82 28.06 -17.13 -18.54
N ARG A 83 27.96 -18.38 -18.09
CA ARG A 83 26.89 -19.26 -18.56
C ARG A 83 25.60 -18.50 -18.27
N ALA A 84 24.94 -18.05 -19.33
CA ALA A 84 23.66 -17.36 -19.23
C ALA A 84 22.75 -18.25 -18.38
N ALA A 85 22.35 -17.75 -17.21
CA ALA A 85 21.36 -18.45 -16.42
C ALA A 85 20.12 -18.64 -17.30
N PRO A 86 19.52 -19.85 -17.34
CA PRO A 86 18.31 -20.06 -18.11
C PRO A 86 17.27 -19.05 -17.64
N ARG A 87 16.79 -18.22 -18.57
CA ARG A 87 15.77 -17.21 -18.31
C ARG A 87 14.54 -17.96 -17.79
N ALA A 88 14.11 -17.65 -16.57
CA ALA A 88 12.90 -18.26 -16.01
C ALA A 88 11.75 -18.11 -17.01
N ALA A 89 10.96 -19.17 -17.19
CA ALA A 89 9.83 -19.15 -18.10
C ALA A 89 8.89 -17.98 -17.74
N PRO A 90 8.34 -17.25 -18.74
CA PRO A 90 7.45 -16.14 -18.47
C PRO A 90 6.20 -16.66 -17.76
N VAL A 91 5.82 -16.00 -16.66
CA VAL A 91 4.57 -16.31 -15.97
C VAL A 91 3.41 -15.76 -16.80
N LEU A 92 2.48 -16.63 -17.20
CA LEU A 92 1.37 -16.29 -18.10
C LEU A 92 0.07 -16.03 -17.36
N SER A 93 -0.72 -15.10 -17.89
CA SER A 93 -2.08 -14.74 -17.51
C SER A 93 -3.00 -14.94 -18.72
N TYR A 94 -4.28 -14.59 -18.57
CA TYR A 94 -5.28 -14.67 -19.62
C TYR A 94 -5.91 -13.33 -19.91
N GLU A 95 -5.98 -13.01 -21.19
CA GLU A 95 -6.90 -12.04 -21.76
C GLU A 95 -8.19 -12.77 -22.14
N CYS A 96 -9.30 -12.33 -21.59
CA CYS A 96 -10.62 -12.93 -21.78
C CYS A 96 -11.48 -11.95 -22.59
N ARG A 97 -12.08 -12.46 -23.67
CA ARG A 97 -12.97 -11.66 -24.52
C ARG A 97 -14.32 -12.32 -24.68
N THR A 98 -15.38 -11.56 -24.47
CA THR A 98 -16.73 -12.03 -24.81
C THR A 98 -17.01 -11.84 -26.30
N ARG A 99 -18.06 -12.48 -26.82
CA ARG A 99 -18.47 -12.33 -28.23
C ARG A 99 -18.82 -10.88 -28.61
N SER A 100 -19.35 -10.12 -27.67
CA SER A 100 -19.72 -8.70 -27.79
C SER A 100 -18.55 -7.75 -27.57
N GLY A 101 -17.35 -8.27 -27.27
CA GLY A 101 -16.13 -7.49 -27.21
C GLY A 101 -15.71 -7.02 -25.82
N VAL A 102 -16.39 -7.45 -24.74
CA VAL A 102 -15.97 -7.12 -23.37
C VAL A 102 -14.63 -7.79 -23.09
N LEU A 103 -13.69 -6.99 -22.58
CA LEU A 103 -12.30 -7.38 -22.37
C LEU A 103 -11.97 -7.35 -20.88
N PHE A 104 -11.54 -8.49 -20.34
CA PHE A 104 -11.13 -8.60 -18.95
C PHE A 104 -9.93 -9.52 -18.80
N TYR A 105 -9.21 -9.40 -17.69
CA TYR A 105 -7.97 -10.12 -17.47
C TYR A 105 -8.05 -10.99 -16.23
N ARG A 106 -7.45 -12.18 -16.31
CA ARG A 106 -7.39 -13.14 -15.19
C ARG A 106 -6.03 -13.78 -15.03
N HIS A 107 -5.67 -14.15 -13.81
CA HIS A 107 -4.38 -14.81 -13.56
C HIS A 107 -4.45 -16.33 -13.65
N ASP A 108 -5.63 -16.91 -13.40
CA ASP A 108 -5.84 -18.36 -13.46
C ASP A 108 -6.35 -18.84 -14.82
N ARG A 109 -7.63 -18.64 -15.12
CA ARG A 109 -8.27 -19.07 -16.38
C ARG A 109 -9.49 -18.20 -16.68
N CYS A 110 -9.81 -18.02 -17.95
CA CYS A 110 -11.10 -17.43 -18.31
C CYS A 110 -12.25 -18.37 -17.92
N PRO A 111 -13.37 -17.85 -17.40
CA PRO A 111 -14.60 -18.64 -17.33
C PRO A 111 -15.04 -19.02 -18.75
N SER A 112 -15.79 -20.12 -18.92
CA SER A 112 -16.35 -20.49 -20.23
C SER A 112 -17.49 -19.58 -20.68
N SER A 113 -18.20 -18.97 -19.73
CA SER A 113 -19.25 -18.00 -19.95
C SER A 113 -19.37 -17.00 -18.80
N ILE A 114 -19.87 -15.81 -19.09
CA ILE A 114 -20.27 -14.83 -18.07
C ILE A 114 -21.75 -14.48 -18.20
N ASP A 115 -22.36 -14.13 -17.07
CA ASP A 115 -23.73 -13.64 -17.03
C ASP A 115 -23.68 -12.11 -17.16
N ARG A 116 -24.14 -11.55 -18.29
CA ARG A 116 -24.31 -10.10 -18.42
C ARG A 116 -25.61 -9.70 -17.73
N SER A 117 -25.63 -9.79 -16.41
CA SER A 117 -26.72 -9.26 -15.61
C SER A 117 -26.56 -7.75 -15.54
N GLY A 118 -27.34 -7.01 -16.34
CA GLY A 118 -27.54 -5.58 -16.11
C GLY A 118 -27.96 -5.38 -14.66
N GLN A 119 -27.13 -4.67 -13.90
CA GLN A 119 -27.27 -4.45 -12.47
C GLN A 119 -28.38 -3.41 -12.20
N ILE A 120 -29.58 -3.61 -12.75
CA ILE A 120 -30.75 -2.76 -12.55
C ILE A 120 -31.98 -3.67 -12.41
N GLY A 121 -32.41 -3.86 -11.16
CA GLY A 121 -33.75 -4.29 -10.74
C GLY A 121 -34.54 -5.25 -11.65
N GLY A 122 -34.56 -6.53 -11.27
CA GLY A 122 -35.77 -7.35 -11.36
C GLY A 122 -36.15 -7.94 -12.72
N ARG A 123 -35.45 -9.00 -13.15
CA ARG A 123 -36.05 -10.26 -13.67
C ARG A 123 -34.90 -11.19 -14.05
N HIS A 124 -34.97 -12.43 -13.58
CA HIS A 124 -33.98 -13.48 -13.85
C HIS A 124 -33.98 -13.84 -15.34
N GLY A 125 -33.10 -13.19 -16.09
CA GLY A 125 -32.90 -13.41 -17.52
C GLY A 125 -31.55 -12.85 -17.97
N GLY A 126 -30.48 -13.14 -17.22
CA GLY A 126 -29.13 -12.80 -17.67
C GLY A 126 -28.79 -13.59 -18.93
N SER A 127 -28.44 -12.91 -20.02
CA SER A 127 -27.91 -13.59 -21.20
C SER A 127 -26.51 -14.10 -20.87
N ARG A 128 -26.33 -15.43 -20.97
CA ARG A 128 -25.01 -16.06 -20.88
C ARG A 128 -24.24 -15.82 -22.16
N GLU A 129 -23.05 -15.29 -22.01
CA GLU A 129 -22.17 -15.01 -23.13
C GLU A 129 -20.90 -15.86 -23.05
N GLN A 130 -20.52 -16.46 -24.18
CA GLN A 130 -19.30 -17.25 -24.27
C GLN A 130 -18.05 -16.36 -24.23
N VAL A 131 -16.98 -16.89 -23.64
CA VAL A 131 -15.71 -16.20 -23.47
C VAL A 131 -14.59 -16.96 -24.19
N SER A 132 -13.84 -16.26 -25.02
CA SER A 132 -12.57 -16.75 -25.58
C SER A 132 -11.40 -16.37 -24.68
N ALA A 133 -10.37 -17.20 -24.69
CA ALA A 133 -9.21 -17.06 -23.82
C ALA A 133 -7.92 -16.99 -24.64
N GLN A 134 -7.13 -15.95 -24.42
CA GLN A 134 -5.80 -15.80 -25.00
C GLN A 134 -4.76 -15.73 -23.87
N ARG A 135 -3.70 -16.55 -23.96
CA ARG A 135 -2.59 -16.49 -23.02
C ARG A 135 -1.72 -15.27 -23.34
N ILE A 136 -1.42 -14.47 -22.32
CA ILE A 136 -0.57 -13.28 -22.42
C ILE A 136 0.44 -13.25 -21.27
N PRO A 137 1.58 -12.55 -21.39
CA PRO A 137 2.47 -12.30 -20.28
C PRO A 137 1.76 -11.62 -19.10
N ARG A 138 2.14 -11.97 -17.86
CA ARG A 138 1.52 -11.37 -16.67
C ARG A 138 1.67 -9.85 -16.61
N LEU A 139 2.79 -9.33 -17.11
CA LEU A 139 3.03 -7.89 -17.23
C LEU A 139 1.93 -7.20 -18.05
N ASP A 140 1.55 -7.78 -19.19
CA ASP A 140 0.55 -7.20 -20.07
C ASP A 140 -0.85 -7.27 -19.45
N ALA A 141 -1.18 -8.39 -18.78
CA ALA A 141 -2.42 -8.52 -18.04
C ALA A 141 -2.53 -7.47 -16.92
N CYS A 142 -1.46 -7.29 -16.12
CA CYS A 142 -1.43 -6.29 -15.05
C CYS A 142 -1.52 -4.86 -15.58
N ARG A 143 -0.90 -4.57 -16.72
CA ARG A 143 -1.07 -3.28 -17.41
C ARG A 143 -2.52 -3.08 -17.85
N GLY A 144 -3.15 -4.10 -18.42
CA GLY A 144 -4.55 -4.08 -18.83
C GLY A 144 -5.54 -3.96 -17.67
N MET A 145 -5.25 -4.56 -16.51
CA MET A 145 -6.06 -4.39 -15.28
C MET A 145 -6.04 -2.96 -14.75
N ARG A 146 -4.93 -2.23 -14.94
CA ARG A 146 -4.75 -0.84 -14.50
C ARG A 146 -5.39 0.19 -15.43
N SER A 147 -5.82 -0.19 -16.63
CA SER A 147 -6.46 0.74 -17.56
C SER A 147 -7.79 1.25 -17.00
N VAL A 148 -7.88 2.56 -16.78
CA VAL A 148 -9.13 3.23 -16.42
C VAL A 148 -10.00 3.37 -17.67
N ALA A 149 -11.31 3.13 -17.56
CA ALA A 149 -12.31 3.19 -18.66
C ALA A 149 -12.25 2.07 -19.72
N ARG A 150 -12.49 0.82 -19.29
CA ARG A 150 -12.92 -0.26 -20.19
C ARG A 150 -14.08 -1.03 -19.58
N ASP A 151 -14.92 -1.58 -20.45
CA ASP A 151 -15.95 -2.53 -20.07
C ASP A 151 -15.32 -3.85 -19.63
N GLY A 152 -15.90 -4.49 -18.62
CA GLY A 152 -15.46 -5.80 -18.12
C GLY A 152 -14.46 -5.75 -16.97
N ARG A 153 -14.16 -4.58 -16.41
CA ARG A 153 -13.32 -4.48 -15.21
C ARG A 153 -13.92 -5.22 -14.01
N GLU A 154 -15.24 -5.31 -13.95
CA GLU A 154 -15.99 -6.08 -12.96
C GLU A 154 -15.71 -7.59 -13.04
N PHE A 155 -15.18 -8.08 -14.16
CA PHE A 155 -14.80 -9.48 -14.35
C PHE A 155 -13.28 -9.72 -14.23
N ASP A 156 -12.50 -8.67 -13.97
CA ASP A 156 -11.08 -8.81 -13.75
C ASP A 156 -10.79 -9.55 -12.44
N ASP A 157 -9.69 -10.29 -12.44
CA ASP A 157 -9.14 -10.95 -11.26
C ASP A 157 -8.35 -9.97 -10.38
N VAL A 158 -9.04 -8.95 -9.87
CA VAL A 158 -8.44 -7.90 -9.02
C VAL A 158 -8.49 -8.34 -7.57
N PRO A 159 -7.34 -8.38 -6.85
CA PRO A 159 -7.33 -8.71 -5.44
C PRO A 159 -8.11 -7.68 -4.63
N SER A 160 -8.75 -8.13 -3.57
CA SER A 160 -9.38 -7.25 -2.59
C SER A 160 -8.35 -6.33 -1.92
N THR A 161 -8.81 -5.22 -1.33
CA THR A 161 -7.92 -4.31 -0.58
C THR A 161 -7.22 -5.03 0.57
N TYR A 162 -7.92 -5.95 1.24
CA TYR A 162 -7.31 -6.78 2.29
C TYR A 162 -6.16 -7.65 1.76
N GLU A 163 -6.36 -8.35 0.64
CA GLU A 163 -5.32 -9.18 0.04
C GLU A 163 -4.12 -8.37 -0.47
N ARG A 164 -4.36 -7.17 -1.01
CA ARG A 164 -3.30 -6.23 -1.37
C ARG A 164 -2.44 -5.88 -0.17
N ASN A 165 -3.06 -5.56 0.97
CA ASN A 165 -2.35 -5.22 2.21
C ASN A 165 -1.55 -6.41 2.78
N LEU A 166 -2.03 -7.65 2.56
CA LEU A 166 -1.27 -8.87 2.89
C LEU A 166 -0.15 -9.19 1.88
N GLY A 167 0.02 -8.38 0.84
CA GLY A 167 1.03 -8.60 -0.20
C GLY A 167 0.72 -9.76 -1.15
N ARG A 168 -0.54 -10.19 -1.22
CA ARG A 168 -1.01 -11.26 -2.13
C ARG A 168 -1.42 -10.75 -3.50
N ASP A 169 -1.08 -9.52 -3.84
CA ASP A 169 -1.38 -8.93 -5.14
C ASP A 169 -0.46 -9.51 -6.24
N PRO A 170 -1.00 -10.29 -7.19
CA PRO A 170 -0.23 -10.89 -8.27
C PRO A 170 0.42 -9.85 -9.20
N CYS A 171 -0.10 -8.62 -9.23
CA CYS A 171 0.43 -7.51 -10.01
C CYS A 171 1.40 -6.61 -9.24
N ARG A 172 1.69 -6.88 -7.97
CA ARG A 172 2.61 -6.05 -7.16
C ARG A 172 4.03 -5.95 -7.74
N LYS A 173 4.49 -6.97 -8.45
CA LYS A 173 5.83 -7.07 -9.03
C LYS A 173 5.90 -6.70 -10.52
N TYR A 174 4.78 -6.28 -11.12
CA TYR A 174 4.62 -6.06 -12.56
C TYR A 174 4.16 -4.63 -12.87
#